data_AF-A0A2V6BAP9-F1
#
_entry.id   AF-A0A2V6BAP9-F1
#
_cell.length_a   1.000
_cell.length_b   1.000
_cell.length_c   1.000
_cell.angle_alpha   90.00
_cell.angle_beta   90.00
_cell.angle_gamma   90.00
#
_symmetry.space_group_name_H-M   'P 1'
#
loop_
_entity.id
_entity.type
_entity.pdbx_description
1 polymer ?
#
loop_
_entity_poly.entity_id
_entity_poly.type
_entity_poly.pdbx_seq_one_letter_code
_entity_poly.pdbx_strand_id
1 'polypeptide(L)' 'LAEKGIRVNGVAPGPIWTPLIPSSYEAKDVATFGSDVPLGRPGQPEEIAPSYVFLASDDASYMTGQILHPNGGEVVNG' A
#
# COMPACT_ATOMS: atom_id res chain seq x y z
N LEU A 1 5.42 7.88 -21.43
CA LEU A 1 4.04 8.41 -21.23
C LEU A 1 4.05 9.87 -20.75
N ALA A 2 5.08 10.32 -20.03
CA ALA A 2 5.22 11.71 -19.59
C ALA A 2 5.10 12.76 -20.73
N GLU A 3 5.72 12.52 -21.90
CA GLU A 3 5.56 13.39 -23.09
C GLU A 3 4.11 13.49 -23.60
N LYS A 4 3.26 12.52 -23.24
CA LYS A 4 1.82 12.51 -23.52
C LYS A 4 0.97 13.09 -22.37
N GLY A 5 1.61 13.69 -21.37
CA GLY A 5 0.94 14.22 -20.17
C GLY A 5 0.39 13.15 -19.21
N ILE A 6 0.79 11.89 -19.35
CA ILE A 6 0.30 10.78 -18.51
C ILE A 6 1.35 10.42 -17.44
N ARG A 7 0.97 10.57 -16.17
CA ARG A 7 1.74 10.12 -15.00
C ARG A 7 1.44 8.65 -14.71
N VAL A 8 2.46 7.88 -14.32
CA VAL A 8 2.31 6.48 -13.91
C VAL A 8 3.04 6.29 -12.59
N ASN A 9 2.34 5.81 -11.57
CA ASN A 9 2.89 5.57 -10.23
C ASN A 9 2.33 4.25 -9.65
N GLY A 10 2.90 3.79 -8.55
CA GLY A 10 2.46 2.59 -7.83
C GLY A 10 2.12 2.87 -6.37
N VAL A 11 1.32 1.98 -5.80
CA VAL A 11 1.12 1.84 -4.35
C VAL A 11 1.50 0.40 -4.00
N ALA A 12 2.39 0.24 -3.03
CA ALA A 12 2.87 -1.05 -2.52
C ALA A 12 2.48 -1.18 -1.04
N PRO A 13 1.27 -1.67 -0.76
CA PRO A 13 0.82 -1.88 0.61
C PRO A 13 1.62 -2.98 1.31
N GLY A 14 1.70 -2.88 2.64
CA GLY A 14 2.13 -3.99 3.49
C GLY A 14 0.98 -4.96 3.78
N PRO A 15 0.92 -5.56 4.98
CA PRO A 15 -0.17 -6.47 5.35
C PRO A 15 -1.48 -5.71 5.57
N ILE A 16 -2.40 -5.78 4.61
CA ILE A 16 -3.72 -5.11 4.68
C ILE A 16 -4.83 -6.13 4.88
N TRP A 17 -5.67 -5.88 5.88
CA TRP A 17 -6.81 -6.75 6.18
C TRP A 17 -7.89 -6.62 5.11
N THR A 18 -8.00 -7.64 4.26
CA THR A 18 -8.97 -7.72 3.15
C THR A 18 -9.53 -9.14 3.06
N PRO A 19 -10.62 -9.38 2.32
CA PRO A 19 -11.13 -10.74 2.07
C PRO A 19 -10.10 -11.70 1.47
N LEU A 20 -9.06 -11.17 0.80
CA LEU A 20 -7.99 -11.98 0.22
C LEU A 20 -7.27 -12.82 1.29
N ILE A 21 -7.03 -12.24 2.47
CA ILE A 21 -6.23 -12.87 3.54
C ILE A 21 -6.85 -14.18 4.04
N PRO A 22 -8.10 -14.22 4.55
CA PRO A 22 -8.72 -15.48 4.98
C PRO A 22 -9.04 -16.44 3.83
N SER A 23 -9.09 -15.97 2.58
CA SER A 23 -9.28 -16.85 1.41
C SER A 23 -7.99 -17.52 0.92
N SER A 24 -6.82 -17.01 1.32
CA SER A 24 -5.51 -17.45 0.81
C SER A 24 -4.66 -18.15 1.86
N TYR A 25 -4.88 -17.86 3.15
CA TYR A 25 -4.06 -18.35 4.25
C TYR A 25 -4.85 -19.23 5.23
N GLU A 26 -4.14 -20.15 5.89
CA GLU A 26 -4.69 -20.97 6.95
C GLU A 26 -5.03 -20.13 8.19
N ALA A 27 -6.00 -20.57 8.98
CA ALA A 27 -6.51 -19.82 10.13
C ALA A 27 -5.41 -19.40 11.13
N LYS A 28 -4.36 -20.22 11.29
CA LYS A 28 -3.22 -19.92 12.16
C LYS A 28 -2.41 -18.70 11.69
N ASP A 29 -2.24 -18.54 10.38
CA ASP A 29 -1.44 -17.47 9.78
C ASP A 29 -2.27 -16.19 9.71
N VAL A 30 -3.58 -16.33 9.44
CA VAL A 30 -4.57 -15.26 9.52
C VAL A 30 -4.59 -14.62 10.92
N ALA A 31 -4.49 -15.43 11.99
CA ALA A 31 -4.55 -14.95 13.37
C ALA A 31 -3.37 -14.04 13.78
N THR A 32 -2.22 -14.16 13.11
CA THR A 32 -1.01 -13.38 13.39
C THR A 32 -0.66 -12.39 12.28
N PHE A 33 -1.53 -12.25 11.27
CA PHE A 33 -1.27 -11.45 10.08
C PHE A 33 -0.97 -9.98 10.41
N GLY A 34 0.20 -9.49 9.98
CA GLY A 34 0.65 -8.11 10.19
C GLY A 34 1.21 -7.82 11.58
N SER A 35 1.38 -8.82 12.44
CA SER A 35 2.05 -8.66 13.74
C SER A 35 3.56 -8.44 13.62
N ASP A 36 4.13 -8.74 12.45
CA ASP A 36 5.56 -8.73 12.14
C ASP A 36 6.08 -7.38 11.60
N VAL A 37 5.20 -6.49 11.11
CA VAL A 37 5.60 -5.13 10.71
C VAL A 37 5.82 -4.24 11.94
N PRO A 38 6.61 -3.15 11.85
CA PRO A 38 6.92 -2.30 13.00
C PRO A 38 5.72 -1.72 13.77
N LEU A 39 4.59 -1.45 13.10
CA LEU A 39 3.35 -1.02 13.78
C LEU A 39 2.62 -2.16 14.52
N GLY A 40 3.05 -3.41 14.38
CA GLY A 40 2.54 -4.57 15.12
C GLY A 40 1.08 -4.94 14.83
N ARG A 41 0.51 -4.44 13.72
CA ARG A 41 -0.86 -4.71 13.28
C ARG A 41 -0.97 -4.67 11.75
N PRO A 42 -1.96 -5.34 11.16
CA PRO A 42 -2.30 -5.09 9.78
C PRO A 42 -2.90 -3.68 9.62
N GLY A 43 -2.71 -3.12 8.43
CA GLY A 43 -3.43 -1.94 7.98
C GLY A 43 -4.87 -2.28 7.58
N GLN A 44 -5.75 -1.28 7.57
CA GLN A 44 -7.09 -1.40 7.00
C GLN A 44 -7.16 -0.80 5.59
N PRO A 45 -8.10 -1.22 4.72
CA PRO A 45 -8.20 -0.73 3.35
C PRO A 45 -8.32 0.81 3.25
N GLU A 46 -9.02 1.44 4.18
CA GLU A 46 -9.17 2.89 4.25
C GLU A 46 -7.86 3.63 4.53
N GLU A 47 -6.86 2.97 5.11
CA GLU A 47 -5.52 3.55 5.31
C GLU A 47 -4.70 3.60 4.01
N ILE A 48 -5.13 2.88 2.96
CA ILE A 48 -4.48 2.85 1.64
C ILE A 48 -5.15 3.80 0.66
N ALA A 49 -6.46 4.03 0.81
CA ALA A 49 -7.24 4.90 -0.07
C ALA A 49 -6.62 6.31 -0.27
N PRO A 50 -6.08 6.99 0.77
CA PRO A 50 -5.43 8.30 0.60
C PRO A 50 -4.24 8.27 -0.36
N SER A 51 -3.46 7.18 -0.41
CA SER A 51 -2.34 7.04 -1.35
C SER A 51 -2.82 7.06 -2.80
N TYR A 52 -3.94 6.39 -3.09
CA TYR A 52 -4.54 6.41 -4.42
C TYR A 52 -5.12 7.78 -4.78
N VAL A 53 -5.85 8.41 -3.84
CA VAL A 53 -6.42 9.75 -4.05
C VAL A 53 -5.31 10.76 -4.36
N PHE A 54 -4.24 10.77 -3.55
CA PHE A 54 -3.10 11.65 -3.77
C PHE A 54 -2.48 11.45 -5.16
N LEU A 55 -2.14 10.20 -5.54
CA LEU A 55 -1.52 9.92 -6.83
C LEU A 55 -2.43 10.24 -8.03
N ALA A 56 -3.75 10.09 -7.87
CA ALA A 56 -4.74 10.41 -8.88
C ALA A 56 -5.04 11.92 -9.00
N SER A 57 -4.80 12.69 -7.94
CA SER A 57 -5.06 14.13 -7.88
C SER A 57 -3.93 14.99 -8.45
N ASP A 58 -4.17 16.31 -8.53
CA ASP A 58 -3.17 17.31 -8.92
C ASP A 58 -2.11 17.56 -7.82
N ASP A 59 -2.36 17.10 -6.58
CA ASP A 59 -1.38 17.18 -5.49
C ASP A 59 -0.10 16.39 -5.82
N ALA A 60 -0.20 15.39 -6.70
CA ALA A 60 0.91 14.59 -7.21
C ALA A 60 1.36 15.01 -8.62
N SER A 61 1.10 16.25 -9.05
CA SER A 61 1.37 16.75 -10.41
C SER A 61 2.83 16.60 -10.86
N TYR A 62 3.80 16.63 -9.93
CA TYR A 62 5.23 16.44 -10.21
C TYR A 62 5.75 15.02 -9.91
N MET A 63 4.85 14.04 -9.72
CA MET A 63 5.23 12.65 -9.41
C MET A 63 4.86 11.71 -10.56
N THR A 64 5.87 11.09 -11.15
CA THR A 64 5.74 9.94 -12.05
C THR A 64 6.91 8.98 -11.81
N GLY A 65 6.67 7.68 -11.96
CA GLY A 65 7.65 6.61 -11.70
C GLY A 65 7.88 6.31 -10.22
N GLN A 66 7.05 6.86 -9.32
CA GLN A 66 7.23 6.72 -7.87
C GLN A 66 6.35 5.59 -7.31
N ILE A 67 6.74 5.06 -6.15
CA ILE A 67 5.97 4.07 -5.39
C ILE A 67 5.71 4.62 -3.99
N LEU A 68 4.46 4.60 -3.55
CA LEU A 68 4.09 4.86 -2.16
C LEU A 68 4.01 3.55 -1.38
N HIS A 69 4.59 3.51 -0.19
CA HIS A 69 4.69 2.31 0.65
C HIS A 69 3.92 2.44 1.97
N PRO A 70 2.57 2.42 1.98
CA PRO A 70 1.79 2.34 3.21
C PRO A 70 1.85 0.92 3.79
N ASN A 71 2.95 0.59 4.48
CA ASN A 71 3.30 -0.80 4.84
C ASN A 71 3.57 -1.04 6.33
N GLY A 72 3.14 -0.14 7.21
CA GLY A 72 3.34 -0.33 8.66
C GLY A 72 4.77 -0.14 9.14
N GLY A 73 5.63 0.52 8.34
CA GLY A 73 6.97 0.96 8.74
C GLY A 73 8.11 0.04 8.28
N GLU A 74 7.82 -0.96 7.46
CA GLU A 74 8.85 -1.84 6.91
C GLU A 74 9.78 -1.05 5.96
N VAL A 75 11.08 -1.08 6.25
CA VAL A 75 12.10 -0.34 5.49
C VAL A 75 12.47 -1.14 4.24
N VAL A 76 12.25 -0.54 3.07
CA VAL A 76 12.50 -1.18 1.76
C VAL A 76 13.59 -0.48 0.92
N ASN A 77 14.33 0.45 1.52
CA ASN A 77 15.30 1.30 0.81
C ASN A 77 14.65 2.03 -0.39
N GLY A 78 13.45 2.57 -0.14
CA GLY A 78 12.66 3.34 -1.10
C GLY A 78 13.13 4.78 -1.29
#